data_AF-A0A3D0NUE1-F1
#
_entry.id   AF-A0A3D0NUE1-F1
#
_cell.length_a   1.000
_cell.length_b   1.000
_cell.length_c   1.000
_cell.angle_alpha   90.00
_cell.angle_beta   90.00
_cell.angle_gamma   90.00
#
_symmetry.space_group_name_H-M   'P 1'
#
loop_
_entity.id
_entity.type
_entity.pdbx_description
1 polymer ?
#
loop_
_entity_poly.entity_id
_entity_poly.type
_entity_poly.pdbx_seq_one_letter_code
_entity_poly.pdbx_strand_id
1 'polypeptide(L)'
;WREYLGNNIQTRVLLKKIKNVITDPALIEYLDRTGTDLILCLHQFFDEEKIQSLRGDITSEHIIFEHANNVDVMEELCRCDVLITDYSSVGFDITLMERPVILFQPDMEAYLSKRKLYCTTDELNQYNIKRSADLVQALIHEDYSVNPFFRSKMPETIDYDYIEAGKHIQKMYDDFAHIQHHKITFIGYNFYGIGGTVFATRSLAEGLLEKGYLVQLLSLKKNQKPKMMPYALNLYPLYDANRKSPVNLYKRHFYRRKKLFSYLVYDKDIVNLKPYAGYKLTEWLNTTNSETVISTRESLHLFLNDAQSDYLKNKIYFFHCPVEIFEGVFPHILPELNRCDIDKAVFVTETNRQKFIEEFGFQNYKRHIVLGNCLESSRSVERDKIQPVEEKPVYHGIYLLRLSSDRQPDIENLIGYGCYLRDHDIRNIVIDVYGAGDYTKTFLDRLVEEDLTDYIHHHGSTANGPGEIRKHDAVVDFSLNHSFGMPYIEGIMNGKMVFCMENQGSKEVMARIPEAYIRSYEDLTQKIQSLPSITLEQLQSYYDIISETYSRQVLADRILAYINEP
;
A
#
# COMPACT_ATOMS: atom_id res chain seq x y z
N TRP A 1 1.59 7.52 24.93
CA TRP A 1 0.84 6.27 24.66
C TRP A 1 1.73 5.29 23.92
N ARG A 2 1.68 3.98 24.25
CA ARG A 2 2.37 2.93 23.47
C ARG A 2 1.37 1.89 23.00
N GLU A 3 1.50 1.47 21.75
CA GLU A 3 0.67 0.39 21.17
C GLU A 3 1.00 -0.98 21.75
N TYR A 4 2.18 -1.13 22.35
CA TYR A 4 2.55 -2.33 23.11
C TYR A 4 2.22 -2.23 24.59
N LEU A 5 1.44 -1.25 25.07
CA LEU A 5 0.96 -1.31 26.46
C LEU A 5 0.13 -2.59 26.66
N GLY A 6 0.59 -3.47 27.54
CA GLY A 6 0.00 -4.80 27.70
C GLY A 6 0.80 -5.67 28.66
N ASN A 7 0.44 -6.95 28.75
CA ASN A 7 1.15 -7.92 29.58
C ASN A 7 2.39 -8.47 28.84
N ASN A 8 3.39 -7.61 28.62
CA ASN A 8 4.63 -7.96 27.91
C ASN A 8 5.89 -7.43 28.62
N ILE A 9 7.07 -7.86 28.15
CA ILE A 9 8.35 -7.46 28.75
C ILE A 9 8.63 -5.96 28.58
N GLN A 10 8.29 -5.39 27.42
CA GLN A 10 8.53 -3.98 27.11
C GLN A 10 7.77 -3.06 28.09
N THR A 11 6.50 -3.35 28.35
CA THR A 11 5.68 -2.63 29.33
C THR A 11 6.27 -2.74 30.74
N ARG A 12 6.67 -3.95 31.15
CA ARG A 12 7.27 -4.18 32.49
C ARG A 12 8.58 -3.41 32.66
N VAL A 13 9.43 -3.37 31.63
CA VAL A 13 10.68 -2.62 31.65
C VAL A 13 10.40 -1.12 31.79
N LEU A 14 9.49 -0.55 31.00
CA LEU A 14 9.11 0.86 31.08
C LEU A 14 8.57 1.22 32.48
N LEU A 15 7.60 0.45 33.00
CA LEU A 15 7.04 0.69 34.33
C LEU A 15 8.10 0.58 35.42
N LYS A 16 9.02 -0.37 35.33
CA LYS A 16 10.15 -0.48 36.26
C LYS A 16 11.06 0.74 36.20
N LYS A 17 11.32 1.28 35.00
CA LYS A 17 12.15 2.49 34.84
C LYS A 17 11.50 3.72 35.46
N ILE A 18 10.17 3.88 35.30
CA ILE A 18 9.39 4.95 35.95
C ILE A 18 9.40 4.76 37.47
N LYS A 19 9.10 3.54 37.94
CA LYS A 19 9.12 3.19 39.36
C LYS A 19 10.45 3.57 40.02
N ASN A 20 11.56 3.18 39.40
CA ASN A 20 12.90 3.49 39.91
C ASN A 20 13.18 4.98 40.06
N VAL A 21 12.51 5.87 39.31
CA VAL A 21 12.66 7.32 39.46
C VAL A 21 11.83 7.81 40.63
N ILE A 22 10.52 7.48 40.65
CA ILE A 22 9.57 7.99 41.65
C ILE A 22 9.76 7.39 43.04
N THR A 23 10.47 6.28 43.17
CA THR A 23 10.81 5.68 44.47
C THR A 23 12.27 5.90 44.85
N ASP A 24 13.01 6.77 44.14
CA ASP A 24 14.41 7.05 44.48
C ASP A 24 14.48 7.90 45.76
N PRO A 25 15.18 7.44 46.81
CA PRO A 25 15.22 8.17 48.09
C PRO A 25 15.79 9.59 47.98
N ALA A 26 16.79 9.81 47.12
CA ALA A 26 17.42 11.12 46.98
C ALA A 26 16.50 12.11 46.26
N LEU A 27 15.73 11.63 45.28
CA LEU A 27 14.70 12.45 44.64
C LEU A 27 13.59 12.82 45.64
N ILE A 28 13.11 11.84 46.41
CA ILE A 28 12.07 12.06 47.42
C ILE A 28 12.51 13.11 48.44
N GLU A 29 13.72 12.97 49.01
CA GLU A 29 14.26 13.94 49.96
C GLU A 29 14.37 15.35 49.34
N TYR A 30 14.76 15.42 48.06
CA TYR A 30 14.82 16.69 47.33
C TYR A 30 13.43 17.33 47.18
N LEU A 31 12.42 16.57 46.73
CA LEU A 31 11.05 17.08 46.53
C LEU A 31 10.46 17.56 47.86
N ASP A 32 10.56 16.77 48.92
CA ASP A 32 10.05 17.11 50.26
C ASP A 32 10.75 18.35 50.84
N ARG A 33 12.07 18.47 50.67
CA ARG A 33 12.84 19.62 51.17
C ARG A 33 12.51 20.91 50.44
N THR A 34 12.21 20.83 49.15
CA THR A 34 11.96 22.01 48.29
C THR A 34 10.47 22.36 48.18
N GLY A 35 9.58 21.43 48.52
CA GLY A 35 8.14 21.54 48.26
C GLY A 35 7.82 21.48 46.76
N THR A 36 8.66 20.83 45.95
CA THR A 36 8.48 20.72 44.50
C THR A 36 7.57 19.54 44.18
N ASP A 37 6.50 19.77 43.42
CA ASP A 37 5.61 18.69 42.98
C ASP A 37 6.10 18.03 41.68
N LEU A 38 6.21 16.70 41.68
CA LEU A 38 6.42 15.87 40.51
C LEU A 38 5.09 15.25 40.07
N ILE A 39 4.50 15.81 39.02
CA ILE A 39 3.21 15.36 38.48
C ILE A 39 3.42 14.37 37.33
N LEU A 40 2.97 13.13 37.52
CA LEU A 40 2.93 12.10 36.49
C LEU A 40 1.59 12.15 35.77
N CYS A 41 1.54 12.88 34.64
CA CYS A 41 0.34 12.94 33.80
C CYS A 41 0.25 11.74 32.85
N LEU A 42 -0.73 10.88 33.09
CA LEU A 42 -0.95 9.64 32.35
C LEU A 42 -1.82 9.87 31.12
N HIS A 43 -1.41 9.30 29.99
CA HIS A 43 -2.20 9.38 28.75
C HIS A 43 -3.55 8.68 28.90
N GLN A 44 -4.60 9.18 28.23
CA GLN A 44 -5.98 8.66 28.24
C GLN A 44 -6.17 7.16 27.95
N PHE A 45 -5.14 6.48 27.43
CA PHE A 45 -5.18 5.05 27.05
C PHE A 45 -4.20 4.22 27.90
N PHE A 46 -3.70 4.80 29.00
CA PHE A 46 -2.88 4.06 29.94
C PHE A 46 -3.76 3.19 30.83
N ASP A 47 -3.22 2.04 31.25
CA ASP A 47 -3.93 1.04 32.02
C ASP A 47 -3.85 1.37 33.52
N GLU A 48 -5.00 1.72 34.12
CA GLU A 48 -5.09 2.19 35.51
C GLU A 48 -4.64 1.11 36.52
N GLU A 49 -4.87 -0.18 36.24
CA GLU A 49 -4.45 -1.26 37.14
C GLU A 49 -2.92 -1.30 37.30
N LYS A 50 -2.19 -1.01 36.22
CA LYS A 50 -0.71 -0.97 36.25
C LYS A 50 -0.18 0.21 37.04
N ILE A 51 -0.93 1.31 37.10
CA ILE A 51 -0.56 2.51 37.86
C ILE A 51 -0.78 2.31 39.36
N GLN A 52 -1.85 1.61 39.75
CA GLN A 52 -2.08 1.29 41.17
C GLN A 52 -0.88 0.55 41.78
N SER A 53 -0.23 -0.33 40.99
CA SER A 53 0.99 -1.01 41.42
C SER A 53 2.21 -0.11 41.62
N LEU A 54 2.23 1.08 41.00
CA LEU A 54 3.27 2.09 41.22
C LEU A 54 2.97 2.96 42.43
N ARG A 55 1.69 3.26 42.70
CA ARG A 55 1.27 4.14 43.81
C ARG A 55 1.58 3.55 45.18
N GLY A 56 1.52 2.22 45.33
CA GLY A 56 1.71 1.56 46.62
C GLY A 56 3.10 1.72 47.24
N ASP A 57 4.11 2.08 46.46
CA ASP A 57 5.51 2.23 46.91
C ASP A 57 5.94 3.69 47.14
N ILE A 58 5.01 4.63 47.01
CA ILE A 58 5.31 6.07 47.05
C ILE A 58 5.12 6.58 48.46
N THR A 59 6.12 7.32 48.95
CA THR A 59 6.17 7.79 50.34
C THR A 59 6.04 9.31 50.48
N SER A 60 6.20 10.07 49.38
CA SER A 60 6.11 11.53 49.36
C SER A 60 4.74 11.99 48.87
N GLU A 61 4.19 13.04 49.48
CA GLU A 61 2.97 13.70 49.03
C GLU A 61 3.18 14.57 47.78
N HIS A 62 4.44 14.88 47.46
CA HIS A 62 4.84 15.67 46.29
C HIS A 62 4.93 14.84 45.00
N ILE A 63 4.63 13.54 45.03
CA ILE A 63 4.54 12.71 43.82
C ILE A 63 3.07 12.46 43.50
N ILE A 64 2.58 13.19 42.49
CA ILE A 64 1.17 13.27 42.18
C ILE A 64 0.89 12.53 40.87
N PHE A 65 -0.23 11.80 40.81
CA PHE A 65 -0.67 11.13 39.58
C PHE A 65 -1.89 11.82 39.04
N GLU A 66 -1.77 12.33 37.82
CA GLU A 66 -2.89 12.87 37.08
C GLU A 66 -3.20 12.01 35.87
N HIS A 67 -4.43 12.07 35.40
CA HIS A 67 -4.86 11.38 34.19
C HIS A 67 -5.34 12.42 33.20
N ALA A 68 -4.91 12.32 31.94
CA ALA A 68 -5.31 13.24 30.87
C ALA A 68 -6.83 13.23 30.54
N ASN A 69 -7.61 12.36 31.19
CA ASN A 69 -9.08 12.39 31.13
C ASN A 69 -9.69 13.33 32.18
N ASN A 70 -8.92 13.68 33.21
CA ASN A 70 -9.36 14.43 34.38
C ASN A 70 -8.79 15.85 34.41
N VAL A 71 -7.65 16.07 33.76
CA VAL A 71 -6.97 17.37 33.67
C VAL A 71 -6.86 17.85 32.23
N ASP A 72 -6.83 19.17 32.04
CA ASP A 72 -6.40 19.77 30.78
C ASP A 72 -4.87 19.77 30.71
N VAL A 73 -4.32 18.89 29.89
CA VAL A 73 -2.87 18.76 29.72
C VAL A 73 -2.21 20.08 29.31
N MET A 74 -2.88 20.93 28.52
CA MET A 74 -2.31 22.21 28.11
C MET A 74 -2.24 23.19 29.28
N GLU A 75 -3.20 23.17 30.18
CA GLU A 75 -3.17 23.97 31.40
C GLU A 75 -2.04 23.49 32.34
N GLU A 76 -1.86 22.17 32.50
CA GLU A 76 -0.76 21.59 33.26
C GLU A 76 0.62 22.00 32.69
N LEU A 77 0.77 21.96 31.36
CA LEU A 77 2.00 22.42 30.70
C LEU A 77 2.27 23.91 30.94
N CYS A 78 1.24 24.76 30.96
CA CYS A 78 1.39 26.18 31.30
C CYS A 78 1.83 26.42 32.75
N ARG A 79 1.48 25.51 33.66
CA ARG A 79 1.80 25.60 35.10
C ARG A 79 3.15 24.97 35.46
N CYS A 80 3.67 24.05 34.65
CA CYS A 80 4.90 23.34 34.98
C CYS A 80 6.17 24.15 34.73
N ASP A 81 7.15 24.07 35.63
CA ASP A 81 8.46 24.71 35.48
C ASP A 81 9.38 23.90 34.56
N VAL A 82 9.27 22.57 34.59
CA VAL A 82 10.09 21.62 33.83
C VAL A 82 9.22 20.49 33.30
N LEU A 83 9.37 20.16 32.02
CA LEU A 83 8.69 19.02 31.41
C LEU A 83 9.63 17.83 31.25
N ILE A 84 9.22 16.67 31.76
CA ILE A 84 9.81 15.38 31.40
C ILE A 84 8.90 14.73 30.37
N THR A 85 9.42 14.46 29.18
CA THR A 85 8.67 13.80 28.12
C THR A 85 9.50 12.76 27.39
N ASP A 86 8.84 11.86 26.69
CA ASP A 86 9.47 10.75 25.98
C ASP A 86 9.69 11.08 24.51
N TYR A 87 8.75 10.73 23.64
CA TYR A 87 8.72 10.99 22.21
C TYR A 87 7.55 11.92 21.84
N SER A 88 6.90 12.54 22.83
CA SER A 88 5.76 13.43 22.60
C SER A 88 6.19 14.76 21.99
N SER A 89 5.35 15.32 21.11
CA SER A 89 5.57 16.66 20.56
C SER A 89 5.34 17.78 21.56
N VAL A 90 4.77 17.49 22.75
CA VAL A 90 4.52 18.50 23.80
C VAL A 90 5.78 19.22 24.29
N GLY A 91 6.97 18.65 24.04
CA GLY A 91 8.24 19.35 24.27
C GLY A 91 8.40 20.61 23.42
N PHE A 92 7.80 20.67 22.23
CA PHE A 92 7.74 21.88 21.42
C PHE A 92 6.92 22.98 22.10
N ASP A 93 5.76 22.63 22.67
CA ASP A 93 4.88 23.59 23.34
C ASP A 93 5.56 24.24 24.56
N ILE A 94 6.27 23.45 25.37
CA ILE A 94 7.05 23.97 26.53
C ILE A 94 8.25 24.81 26.08
N THR A 95 8.90 24.42 24.98
CA THR A 95 10.03 25.18 24.42
C THR A 95 9.59 26.57 23.96
N LEU A 96 8.35 26.77 23.51
CA LEU A 96 7.81 28.10 23.18
C LEU A 96 7.76 29.04 24.38
N MET A 97 7.65 28.50 25.60
CA MET A 97 7.69 29.27 26.85
C MET A 97 9.11 29.44 27.39
N GLU A 98 10.14 29.03 26.63
CA GLU A 98 11.55 29.02 27.02
C GLU A 98 11.82 28.26 28.33
N ARG A 99 11.05 27.17 28.55
CA ARG A 99 11.17 26.33 29.75
C ARG A 99 11.94 25.03 29.47
N PRO A 100 12.61 24.46 30.49
CA PRO A 100 13.35 23.22 30.33
C PRO A 100 12.51 22.02 29.91
N VAL A 101 13.10 21.17 29.04
CA VAL A 101 12.51 19.90 28.62
C VAL A 101 13.54 18.78 28.73
N ILE A 102 13.23 17.74 29.49
CA ILE A 102 14.05 16.55 29.62
C ILE A 102 13.43 15.42 28.77
N LEU A 103 14.20 14.92 27.80
CA LEU A 103 13.82 13.79 26.97
C LEU A 103 14.17 12.47 27.66
N PHE A 104 13.23 11.86 28.36
CA PHE A 104 13.42 10.55 29.00
C PHE A 104 12.90 9.41 28.14
N GLN A 105 13.81 8.67 27.50
CA GLN A 105 13.50 7.68 26.46
C GLN A 105 14.11 6.30 26.77
N PRO A 106 13.62 5.62 27.83
CA PRO A 106 14.22 4.36 28.30
C PRO A 106 13.93 3.14 27.40
N ASP A 107 13.09 3.27 26.38
CA ASP A 107 12.49 2.16 25.62
C ASP A 107 12.48 2.38 24.09
N MET A 108 13.46 3.10 23.55
CA MET A 108 13.49 3.54 22.14
C MET A 108 13.34 2.41 21.12
N GLU A 109 14.05 1.28 21.31
CA GLU A 109 13.93 0.13 20.41
C GLU A 109 12.51 -0.46 20.40
N ALA A 110 11.90 -0.59 21.57
CA ALA A 110 10.52 -1.07 21.69
C ALA A 110 9.53 -0.10 21.04
N TYR A 111 9.74 1.21 21.22
CA TYR A 111 8.95 2.26 20.58
C TYR A 111 9.01 2.18 19.05
N LEU A 112 10.23 2.12 18.49
CA LEU A 112 10.48 2.07 17.05
C LEU A 112 9.98 0.80 16.37
N SER A 113 9.84 -0.31 17.12
CA SER A 113 9.28 -1.56 16.59
C SER A 113 7.81 -1.44 16.16
N LYS A 114 7.10 -0.41 16.64
CA LYS A 114 5.68 -0.17 16.34
C LYS A 114 5.41 1.18 15.70
N ARG A 115 6.26 2.18 15.92
CA ARG A 115 6.03 3.57 15.53
C ARG A 115 7.21 4.18 14.82
N LYS A 116 6.90 5.13 13.94
CA LYS A 116 7.90 6.04 13.36
C LYS A 116 7.98 7.31 14.21
N LEU A 117 9.13 7.97 14.16
CA LEU A 117 9.37 9.27 14.78
C LEU A 117 9.14 10.39 13.75
N TYR A 118 8.90 11.60 14.26
CA TYR A 118 8.86 12.84 13.45
C TYR A 118 10.27 13.42 13.19
N CYS A 119 11.32 12.68 13.54
CA CYS A 119 12.73 13.04 13.40
C CYS A 119 13.57 11.76 13.26
N THR A 120 14.87 11.91 13.03
CA THR A 120 15.80 10.78 13.03
C THR A 120 16.15 10.35 14.45
N THR A 121 16.60 9.10 14.61
CA THR A 121 17.04 8.58 15.90
C THR A 121 18.29 9.29 16.42
N ASP A 122 19.18 9.68 15.53
CA ASP A 122 20.46 10.30 15.90
C ASP A 122 20.25 11.70 16.47
N GLU A 123 19.29 12.45 15.93
CA GLU A 123 18.90 13.75 16.49
C GLU A 123 18.42 13.65 17.94
N LEU A 124 17.60 12.64 18.27
CA LEU A 124 17.11 12.45 19.65
C LEU A 124 18.19 11.91 20.60
N ASN A 125 19.02 10.98 20.12
CA ASN A 125 20.04 10.33 20.94
C ASN A 125 21.07 11.30 21.52
N GLN A 126 21.28 12.46 20.88
CA GLN A 126 22.21 13.48 21.36
C GLN A 126 21.73 14.19 22.64
N TYR A 127 20.42 14.24 22.87
CA TYR A 127 19.81 15.09 23.89
C TYR A 127 18.87 14.33 24.83
N ASN A 128 18.93 13.00 24.85
CA ASN A 128 18.06 12.15 25.66
C ASN A 128 18.77 11.53 26.87
N ILE A 129 17.94 11.17 27.87
CA ILE A 129 18.31 10.38 29.03
C ILE A 129 17.62 9.03 28.93
N LYS A 130 18.39 7.94 29.10
CA LYS A 130 17.86 6.56 29.02
C LYS A 130 17.79 5.85 30.37
N ARG A 131 18.60 6.28 31.35
CA ARG A 131 18.68 5.63 32.66
C ARG A 131 17.93 6.44 33.70
N SER A 132 17.16 5.74 34.53
CA SER A 132 16.43 6.33 35.66
C SER A 132 17.36 7.11 36.60
N ALA A 133 18.56 6.57 36.88
CA ALA A 133 19.52 7.23 37.76
C ALA A 133 19.98 8.58 37.21
N ASP A 134 20.28 8.65 35.91
CA ASP A 134 20.73 9.89 35.27
C ASP A 134 19.62 10.95 35.27
N LEU A 135 18.35 10.53 35.11
CA LEU A 135 17.20 11.43 35.25
C LEU A 135 17.07 11.97 36.67
N VAL A 136 17.18 11.10 37.68
CA VAL A 136 17.18 11.51 39.10
C VAL A 136 18.29 12.52 39.35
N GLN A 137 19.52 12.25 38.89
CA GLN A 137 20.65 13.17 39.07
C GLN A 137 20.42 14.51 38.39
N ALA A 138 19.85 14.53 37.18
CA ALA A 138 19.51 15.77 36.48
C ALA A 138 18.46 16.58 37.24
N LEU A 139 17.45 15.93 37.84
CA LEU A 139 16.41 16.61 38.61
C LEU A 139 16.96 17.21 39.93
N ILE A 140 17.70 16.44 40.72
CA ILE A 140 18.17 16.90 42.04
C ILE A 140 19.27 17.98 41.97
N HIS A 141 20.02 18.02 40.87
CA HIS A 141 21.07 19.03 40.63
C HIS A 141 20.57 20.18 39.75
N GLU A 142 19.30 20.15 39.33
CA GLU A 142 18.72 21.11 38.40
C GLU A 142 19.53 21.24 37.08
N ASP A 143 20.15 20.14 36.63
CA ASP A 143 20.95 20.07 35.41
C ASP A 143 20.04 19.83 34.20
N TYR A 144 19.23 20.84 33.90
CA TYR A 144 18.35 20.86 32.75
C TYR A 144 18.21 22.28 32.20
N SER A 145 17.94 22.37 30.91
CA SER A 145 17.72 23.63 30.20
C SER A 145 16.72 23.42 29.07
N VAL A 146 16.43 24.47 28.33
CA VAL A 146 15.67 24.34 27.08
C VAL A 146 16.40 23.34 26.18
N ASN A 147 15.73 22.24 25.84
CA ASN A 147 16.37 21.15 25.13
C ASN A 147 16.81 21.61 23.72
N PRO A 148 18.09 21.45 23.34
CA PRO A 148 18.57 21.89 22.03
C PRO A 148 17.85 21.22 20.86
N PHE A 149 17.38 19.97 21.01
CA PHE A 149 16.60 19.28 19.99
C PHE A 149 15.34 20.08 19.61
N PHE A 150 14.55 20.51 20.60
CA PHE A 150 13.32 21.26 20.36
C PHE A 150 13.63 22.69 19.91
N ARG A 151 14.59 23.36 20.57
CA ARG A 151 14.96 24.75 20.27
C ARG A 151 15.49 24.93 18.84
N SER A 152 16.26 23.97 18.34
CA SER A 152 16.83 24.02 16.97
C SER A 152 15.78 23.93 15.85
N LYS A 153 14.57 23.45 16.16
CA LYS A 153 13.45 23.32 15.22
C LYS A 153 12.40 24.43 15.37
N MET A 154 12.60 25.34 16.31
CA MET A 154 11.74 26.49 16.57
C MET A 154 12.28 27.75 15.88
N PRO A 155 11.41 28.63 15.36
CA PRO A 155 11.85 29.89 14.78
C PRO A 155 12.50 30.78 15.84
N GLU A 156 13.56 31.51 15.48
CA GLU A 156 14.24 32.45 16.40
C GLU A 156 13.31 33.55 16.91
N THR A 157 12.35 33.97 16.07
CA THR A 157 11.36 34.99 16.39
C THR A 157 9.96 34.53 16.01
N ILE A 158 8.98 34.80 16.86
CA ILE A 158 7.56 34.51 16.60
C ILE A 158 6.88 35.81 16.16
N ASP A 159 6.24 35.78 14.99
CA ASP A 159 5.42 36.89 14.49
C ASP A 159 3.99 36.77 15.07
N TYR A 160 3.78 37.39 16.25
CA TYR A 160 2.48 37.37 16.92
C TYR A 160 1.39 38.08 16.12
N ASP A 161 1.71 39.15 15.40
CA ASP A 161 0.75 39.86 14.54
C ASP A 161 0.26 38.95 13.40
N TYR A 162 1.15 38.13 12.82
CA TYR A 162 0.79 37.11 11.82
C TYR A 162 -0.14 36.03 12.39
N ILE A 163 0.10 35.62 13.65
CA ILE A 163 -0.71 34.62 14.34
C ILE A 163 -2.09 35.20 14.69
N GLU A 164 -2.16 36.36 15.34
CA GLU A 164 -3.42 37.02 15.74
C GLU A 164 -4.29 37.36 14.53
N ALA A 165 -3.67 37.77 13.41
CA ALA A 165 -4.39 38.01 12.16
C ALA A 165 -4.90 36.71 11.48
N GLY A 166 -4.62 35.53 12.03
CA GLY A 166 -5.08 34.24 11.51
C GLY A 166 -4.39 33.80 10.21
N LYS A 167 -3.29 34.45 9.81
CA LYS A 167 -2.63 34.19 8.51
C LYS A 167 -2.09 32.76 8.38
N HIS A 168 -1.66 32.15 9.48
CA HIS A 168 -1.27 30.73 9.52
C HIS A 168 -2.43 29.79 9.19
N ILE A 169 -3.64 30.08 9.69
CA ILE A 169 -4.86 29.32 9.39
C ILE A 169 -5.22 29.50 7.91
N GLN A 170 -5.16 30.73 7.40
CA GLN A 170 -5.40 31.00 5.98
C GLN A 170 -4.41 30.24 5.10
N LYS A 171 -3.12 30.28 5.42
CA LYS A 171 -2.09 29.50 4.72
C LYS A 171 -2.42 28.00 4.71
N MET A 172 -2.76 27.43 5.87
CA MET A 172 -3.14 26.01 5.95
C MET A 172 -4.39 25.70 5.10
N TYR A 173 -5.38 26.60 5.12
CA TYR A 173 -6.57 26.48 4.28
C TYR A 173 -6.20 26.50 2.81
N ASP A 174 -5.36 27.44 2.38
CA ASP A 174 -4.90 27.58 1.00
C ASP A 174 -4.11 26.33 0.57
N ASP A 175 -3.24 25.81 1.43
CA ASP A 175 -2.48 24.57 1.19
C ASP A 175 -3.42 23.36 1.03
N PHE A 176 -4.42 23.20 1.91
CA PHE A 176 -5.40 22.12 1.80
C PHE A 176 -6.31 22.27 0.58
N ALA A 177 -6.76 23.49 0.28
CA ALA A 177 -7.54 23.79 -0.90
C ALA A 177 -6.73 23.46 -2.16
N HIS A 178 -5.45 23.86 -2.21
CA HIS A 178 -4.53 23.53 -3.29
C HIS A 178 -4.43 22.02 -3.50
N ILE A 179 -4.18 21.24 -2.44
CA ILE A 179 -4.13 19.76 -2.51
C ILE A 179 -5.45 19.17 -3.00
N GLN A 180 -6.59 19.70 -2.54
CA GLN A 180 -7.91 19.22 -2.93
C GLN A 180 -8.26 19.55 -4.39
N HIS A 181 -7.85 20.72 -4.88
CA HIS A 181 -8.06 21.14 -6.26
C HIS A 181 -7.18 20.34 -7.23
N HIS A 182 -5.91 20.11 -6.90
CA HIS A 182 -4.98 19.30 -7.70
C HIS A 182 -5.17 17.78 -7.52
N LYS A 183 -6.31 17.36 -6.96
CA LYS A 183 -6.67 15.95 -6.78
C LYS A 183 -6.78 15.22 -8.12
N ILE A 184 -6.25 14.01 -8.15
CA ILE A 184 -6.37 13.08 -9.28
C ILE A 184 -7.49 12.08 -8.97
N THR A 185 -8.52 12.02 -9.81
CA THR A 185 -9.60 11.04 -9.67
C THR A 185 -9.58 10.01 -10.79
N PHE A 186 -9.50 8.74 -10.45
CA PHE A 186 -9.77 7.64 -11.37
C PHE A 186 -11.25 7.30 -11.38
N ILE A 187 -11.88 7.23 -12.55
CA ILE A 187 -13.25 6.73 -12.72
C ILE A 187 -13.21 5.32 -13.30
N GLY A 188 -13.95 4.39 -12.70
CA GLY A 188 -13.93 2.98 -13.10
C GLY A 188 -15.21 2.23 -12.77
N TYR A 189 -15.34 1.04 -13.36
CA TYR A 189 -16.56 0.23 -13.24
C TYR A 189 -16.80 -0.31 -11.82
N ASN A 190 -15.80 -0.97 -11.24
CA ASN A 190 -15.91 -1.54 -9.89
C ASN A 190 -14.56 -1.70 -9.19
N PHE A 191 -14.08 -0.63 -8.54
CA PHE A 191 -12.83 -0.68 -7.76
C PHE A 191 -12.94 -1.48 -6.44
N TYR A 192 -14.13 -1.96 -6.08
CA TYR A 192 -14.32 -2.89 -4.94
C TYR A 192 -14.05 -4.34 -5.33
N GLY A 193 -13.98 -4.64 -6.63
CA GLY A 193 -13.79 -5.98 -7.16
C GLY A 193 -12.35 -6.50 -7.04
N ILE A 194 -12.13 -7.68 -7.63
CA ILE A 194 -10.83 -8.32 -7.78
C ILE A 194 -10.60 -8.45 -9.29
N GLY A 195 -9.47 -7.95 -9.80
CA GLY A 195 -9.12 -8.02 -11.21
C GLY A 195 -7.85 -7.25 -11.54
N GLY A 196 -7.16 -7.64 -12.62
CA GLY A 196 -5.87 -7.05 -13.02
C GLY A 196 -5.93 -5.53 -13.16
N THR A 197 -6.91 -4.99 -13.89
CA THR A 197 -7.11 -3.54 -14.05
C THR A 197 -7.35 -2.82 -12.73
N VAL A 198 -8.11 -3.44 -11.81
CA VAL A 198 -8.39 -2.85 -10.48
C VAL A 198 -7.10 -2.76 -9.67
N PHE A 199 -6.28 -3.81 -9.67
CA PHE A 199 -4.99 -3.81 -8.98
C PHE A 199 -3.98 -2.85 -9.60
N ALA A 200 -3.87 -2.82 -10.93
CA ALA A 200 -3.00 -1.87 -11.63
C ALA A 200 -3.39 -0.42 -11.33
N THR A 201 -4.68 -0.09 -11.38
CA THR A 201 -5.16 1.26 -11.05
C THR A 201 -4.88 1.62 -9.60
N ARG A 202 -5.11 0.69 -8.66
CA ARG A 202 -4.84 0.91 -7.23
C ARG A 202 -3.35 1.10 -6.95
N SER A 203 -2.49 0.33 -7.61
CA SER A 203 -1.04 0.47 -7.50
C SER A 203 -0.56 1.82 -8.01
N LEU A 204 -1.05 2.27 -9.17
CA LEU A 204 -0.73 3.60 -9.69
C LEU A 204 -1.24 4.70 -8.75
N ALA A 205 -2.46 4.55 -8.23
CA ALA A 205 -3.03 5.47 -7.25
C ALA A 205 -2.21 5.55 -5.96
N GLU A 206 -1.68 4.42 -5.49
CA GLU A 206 -0.74 4.36 -4.36
C GLU A 206 0.58 5.09 -4.68
N GLY A 207 1.17 4.86 -5.87
CA GLY A 207 2.36 5.60 -6.29
C GLY A 207 2.14 7.11 -6.35
N LEU A 208 0.97 7.56 -6.80
CA LEU A 208 0.59 8.98 -6.80
C LEU A 208 0.42 9.55 -5.38
N LEU A 209 -0.14 8.77 -4.44
CA LEU A 209 -0.19 9.15 -3.02
C LEU A 209 1.20 9.29 -2.41
N GLU A 210 2.13 8.38 -2.73
CA GLU A 210 3.53 8.45 -2.29
C GLU A 210 4.24 9.71 -2.82
N LYS A 211 3.80 10.25 -3.95
CA LYS A 211 4.27 11.53 -4.53
C LYS A 211 3.56 12.77 -3.95
N GLY A 212 2.70 12.60 -2.94
CA GLY A 212 2.03 13.70 -2.24
C GLY A 212 0.72 14.18 -2.87
N TYR A 213 0.21 13.51 -3.90
CA TYR A 213 -1.08 13.88 -4.51
C TYR A 213 -2.24 13.30 -3.72
N LEU A 214 -3.35 14.05 -3.61
CA LEU A 214 -4.61 13.46 -3.19
C LEU A 214 -5.18 12.62 -4.34
N VAL A 215 -5.48 11.35 -4.06
CA VAL A 215 -6.01 10.42 -5.07
C VAL A 215 -7.35 9.84 -4.64
N GLN A 216 -8.29 9.79 -5.59
CA GLN A 216 -9.61 9.23 -5.40
C GLN A 216 -9.92 8.17 -6.45
N LEU A 217 -10.47 7.03 -6.02
CA LEU A 217 -11.08 6.02 -6.87
C LEU A 217 -12.60 6.18 -6.84
N LEU A 218 -13.19 6.64 -7.94
CA LEU A 218 -14.63 6.77 -8.12
C LEU A 218 -15.17 5.54 -8.87
N SER A 219 -15.90 4.69 -8.15
CA SER A 219 -16.46 3.44 -8.66
C SER A 219 -17.93 3.61 -9.02
N LEU A 220 -18.39 3.08 -10.16
CA LEU A 220 -19.83 3.12 -10.51
C LEU A 220 -20.71 2.46 -9.44
N LYS A 221 -20.21 1.38 -8.83
CA LYS A 221 -20.93 0.63 -7.79
C LYS A 221 -20.00 0.12 -6.70
N LYS A 222 -20.62 -0.27 -5.59
CA LYS A 222 -20.05 -1.11 -4.55
C LYS A 222 -20.86 -2.40 -4.44
N ASN A 223 -20.20 -3.55 -4.61
CA ASN A 223 -20.81 -4.88 -4.46
C ASN A 223 -20.22 -5.67 -3.27
N GLN A 224 -19.08 -5.25 -2.73
CA GLN A 224 -18.40 -5.91 -1.62
C GLN A 224 -17.58 -4.91 -0.80
N LYS A 225 -16.99 -5.37 0.31
CA LYS A 225 -15.99 -4.59 1.05
C LYS A 225 -14.66 -4.65 0.28
N PRO A 226 -13.95 -3.53 0.13
CA PRO A 226 -12.64 -3.55 -0.51
C PRO A 226 -11.65 -4.30 0.41
N LYS A 227 -10.75 -5.08 -0.19
CA LYS A 227 -9.68 -5.79 0.54
C LYS A 227 -8.35 -5.11 0.30
N MET A 228 -7.52 -5.03 1.35
CA MET A 228 -6.11 -4.58 1.30
C MET A 228 -5.92 -3.21 0.63
N MET A 229 -6.75 -2.21 0.91
CA MET A 229 -6.59 -0.88 0.29
C MET A 229 -5.30 -0.21 0.78
N PRO A 230 -4.55 0.48 -0.11
CA PRO A 230 -3.50 1.41 0.32
C PRO A 230 -4.04 2.41 1.34
N TYR A 231 -3.22 2.75 2.34
CA TYR A 231 -3.59 3.75 3.33
C TYR A 231 -3.85 5.10 2.67
N ALA A 232 -4.80 5.88 3.21
CA ALA A 232 -5.25 7.17 2.69
C ALA A 232 -5.92 7.17 1.30
N LEU A 233 -5.93 6.06 0.54
CA LEU A 233 -6.59 6.00 -0.76
C LEU A 233 -8.12 6.07 -0.61
N ASN A 234 -8.70 7.17 -1.08
CA ASN A 234 -10.14 7.39 -0.99
C ASN A 234 -10.88 6.58 -2.06
N LEU A 235 -11.77 5.67 -1.64
CA LEU A 235 -12.58 4.85 -2.52
C LEU A 235 -14.06 5.15 -2.34
N TYR A 236 -14.68 5.75 -3.36
CA TYR A 236 -16.06 6.23 -3.32
C TYR A 236 -16.95 5.54 -4.38
N PRO A 237 -18.10 4.94 -4.01
CA PRO A 237 -19.04 4.39 -4.96
C PRO A 237 -20.18 5.37 -5.29
N LEU A 238 -20.61 5.45 -6.55
CA LEU A 238 -21.82 6.22 -6.90
C LEU A 238 -23.08 5.64 -6.25
N TYR A 239 -23.15 4.31 -6.11
CA TYR A 239 -24.16 3.65 -5.30
C TYR A 239 -23.68 2.31 -4.72
N ASP A 240 -24.27 1.91 -3.59
CA ASP A 240 -24.08 0.58 -3.01
C ASP A 240 -25.14 -0.36 -3.56
N ALA A 241 -24.75 -1.47 -4.19
CA ALA A 241 -25.64 -2.45 -4.82
C ALA A 241 -26.40 -3.30 -3.78
N ASN A 242 -25.85 -3.50 -2.58
CA ASN A 242 -26.42 -4.37 -1.55
C ASN A 242 -27.17 -3.59 -0.46
N ARG A 243 -26.96 -2.27 -0.36
CA ARG A 243 -27.62 -1.43 0.64
C ARG A 243 -29.13 -1.29 0.38
N LYS A 244 -29.93 -1.76 1.34
CA LYS A 244 -31.41 -1.72 1.33
C LYS A 244 -32.02 -0.50 2.03
N SER A 245 -31.24 0.56 2.29
CA SER A 245 -31.79 1.74 2.97
C SER A 245 -32.90 2.42 2.13
N PRO A 246 -33.95 3.00 2.77
CA PRO A 246 -35.06 3.63 2.06
C PRO A 246 -34.60 4.63 0.99
N VAL A 247 -33.64 5.49 1.33
CA VAL A 247 -33.05 6.48 0.41
C VAL A 247 -32.47 5.83 -0.86
N ASN A 248 -31.76 4.70 -0.72
CA ASN A 248 -31.20 4.00 -1.88
C ASN A 248 -32.28 3.30 -2.70
N LEU A 249 -33.32 2.79 -2.06
CA LEU A 249 -34.47 2.20 -2.76
C LEU A 249 -35.23 3.25 -3.56
N TYR A 250 -35.45 4.44 -3.01
CA TYR A 250 -36.07 5.57 -3.72
C TYR A 250 -35.20 6.04 -4.90
N LYS A 251 -33.89 6.23 -4.73
CA LYS A 251 -32.99 6.55 -5.84
C LYS A 251 -33.10 5.52 -6.97
N ARG A 252 -33.10 4.23 -6.65
CA ARG A 252 -33.31 3.16 -7.65
C ARG A 252 -34.72 3.12 -8.23
N HIS A 253 -35.71 3.73 -7.59
CA HIS A 253 -37.08 3.80 -8.07
C HIS A 253 -37.29 4.96 -9.04
N PHE A 254 -36.81 6.16 -8.70
CA PHE A 254 -36.98 7.35 -9.52
C PHE A 254 -36.06 7.35 -10.75
N TYR A 255 -34.86 6.77 -10.65
CA TYR A 255 -33.88 6.72 -11.74
C TYR A 255 -33.86 5.36 -12.47
N ARG A 256 -35.04 4.91 -12.95
CA ARG A 256 -35.22 3.63 -13.66
C ARG A 256 -35.19 3.71 -15.18
N ARG A 257 -35.31 4.91 -15.74
CA ARG A 257 -35.41 5.11 -17.20
C ARG A 257 -34.12 4.65 -17.87
N LYS A 258 -34.22 3.75 -18.86
CA LYS A 258 -33.05 3.21 -19.59
C LYS A 258 -32.14 4.30 -20.19
N LYS A 259 -32.71 5.44 -20.62
CA LYS A 259 -31.94 6.59 -21.12
C LYS A 259 -30.88 7.10 -20.13
N LEU A 260 -31.07 6.91 -18.82
CA LEU A 260 -30.12 7.34 -17.79
C LEU A 260 -28.83 6.51 -17.75
N PHE A 261 -28.80 5.34 -18.40
CA PHE A 261 -27.53 4.63 -18.62
C PHE A 261 -26.56 5.44 -19.48
N SER A 262 -27.06 6.33 -20.34
CA SER A 262 -26.23 7.11 -21.26
C SER A 262 -25.26 6.18 -22.02
N TYR A 263 -23.96 6.47 -22.02
CA TYR A 263 -22.94 5.68 -22.69
C TYR A 263 -22.67 4.28 -22.11
N LEU A 264 -23.21 3.96 -20.93
CA LEU A 264 -23.09 2.60 -20.37
C LEU A 264 -23.84 1.56 -21.21
N VAL A 265 -24.68 1.96 -22.17
CA VAL A 265 -25.33 1.04 -23.12
C VAL A 265 -24.33 0.31 -24.02
N TYR A 266 -23.15 0.89 -24.22
CA TYR A 266 -22.04 0.29 -24.96
C TYR A 266 -21.18 -0.63 -24.10
N ASP A 267 -21.64 -1.03 -22.91
CA ASP A 267 -20.89 -1.86 -21.99
C ASP A 267 -21.64 -3.18 -21.77
N LYS A 268 -21.05 -4.33 -22.12
CA LYS A 268 -21.72 -5.63 -21.93
C LYS A 268 -22.14 -5.87 -20.48
N ASP A 269 -21.40 -5.30 -19.52
CA ASP A 269 -21.63 -5.48 -18.10
C ASP A 269 -22.69 -4.52 -17.55
N ILE A 270 -23.41 -3.78 -18.42
CA ILE A 270 -24.57 -2.96 -18.09
C ILE A 270 -25.65 -3.74 -17.34
N VAL A 271 -25.79 -5.05 -17.62
CA VAL A 271 -26.73 -5.95 -16.94
C VAL A 271 -26.52 -5.98 -15.42
N ASN A 272 -25.29 -5.71 -14.99
CA ASN A 272 -24.87 -5.67 -13.60
C ASN A 272 -24.88 -4.25 -12.99
N LEU A 273 -25.42 -3.26 -13.71
CA LEU A 273 -25.54 -1.86 -13.32
C LEU A 273 -27.01 -1.42 -13.18
N LYS A 274 -27.21 -0.21 -12.65
CA LYS A 274 -28.51 0.48 -12.61
C LYS A 274 -28.42 1.79 -13.39
N PRO A 275 -29.52 2.28 -14.00
CA PRO A 275 -29.48 3.54 -14.76
C PRO A 275 -29.01 4.74 -13.94
N TYR A 276 -29.22 4.71 -12.62
CA TYR A 276 -28.69 5.71 -11.69
C TYR A 276 -27.16 5.89 -11.77
N ALA A 277 -26.40 4.88 -12.16
CA ALA A 277 -24.95 4.97 -12.27
C ALA A 277 -24.52 5.96 -13.35
N GLY A 278 -25.16 5.90 -14.53
CA GLY A 278 -24.87 6.82 -15.64
C GLY A 278 -25.27 8.24 -15.30
N TYR A 279 -26.50 8.45 -14.80
CA TYR A 279 -26.96 9.75 -14.31
C TYR A 279 -25.99 10.36 -13.29
N LYS A 280 -25.62 9.59 -12.25
CA LYS A 280 -24.80 10.13 -11.16
C LYS A 280 -23.36 10.37 -11.59
N LEU A 281 -22.83 9.59 -12.55
CA LEU A 281 -21.52 9.84 -13.13
C LEU A 281 -21.51 11.14 -13.93
N THR A 282 -22.51 11.38 -14.79
CA THR A 282 -22.65 12.64 -15.53
C THR A 282 -22.75 13.84 -14.59
N GLU A 283 -23.60 13.75 -13.56
CA GLU A 283 -23.75 14.80 -12.56
C GLU A 283 -22.41 15.08 -11.83
N TRP A 284 -21.70 14.02 -11.44
CA TRP A 284 -20.42 14.16 -10.74
C TRP A 284 -19.34 14.78 -11.64
N LEU A 285 -19.22 14.34 -12.89
CA LEU A 285 -18.23 14.88 -13.84
C LEU A 285 -18.45 16.36 -14.18
N ASN A 286 -19.70 16.83 -14.15
CA ASN A 286 -20.02 18.23 -14.38
C ASN A 286 -19.87 19.11 -13.13
N THR A 287 -19.66 18.52 -11.95
CA THR A 287 -19.58 19.25 -10.67
C THR A 287 -18.31 18.94 -9.87
N THR A 288 -17.42 18.11 -10.41
CA THR A 288 -16.20 17.67 -9.72
C THR A 288 -15.22 18.83 -9.54
N ASN A 289 -14.55 18.87 -8.40
CA ASN A 289 -13.45 19.79 -8.12
C ASN A 289 -12.06 19.18 -8.43
N SER A 290 -12.03 18.04 -9.12
CA SER A 290 -10.76 17.38 -9.47
C SER A 290 -10.15 18.04 -10.68
N GLU A 291 -8.90 18.47 -10.58
CA GLU A 291 -8.15 19.01 -11.72
C GLU A 291 -7.90 17.97 -12.81
N THR A 292 -7.63 16.73 -12.39
CA THR A 292 -7.34 15.62 -13.31
C THR A 292 -8.33 14.48 -13.09
N VAL A 293 -8.94 14.00 -14.18
CA VAL A 293 -9.75 12.79 -14.18
C VAL A 293 -9.20 11.78 -15.19
N ILE A 294 -8.94 10.57 -14.71
CA ILE A 294 -8.44 9.45 -15.50
C ILE A 294 -9.54 8.41 -15.63
N SER A 295 -9.99 8.17 -16.85
CA SER A 295 -10.99 7.14 -17.16
C SER A 295 -10.30 5.81 -17.43
N THR A 296 -10.64 4.76 -16.69
CA THR A 296 -9.99 3.42 -16.79
C THR A 296 -10.84 2.38 -17.51
N ARG A 297 -11.89 2.82 -18.22
CA ARG A 297 -12.78 1.95 -18.98
C ARG A 297 -13.37 2.70 -20.17
N GLU A 298 -13.45 2.04 -21.30
CA GLU A 298 -13.72 2.64 -22.60
C GLU A 298 -15.15 3.18 -22.70
N SER A 299 -16.13 2.52 -22.07
CA SER A 299 -17.49 3.07 -21.91
C SER A 299 -17.55 4.38 -21.10
N LEU A 300 -16.57 4.61 -20.22
CA LEU A 300 -16.46 5.81 -19.39
C LEU A 300 -15.69 6.95 -20.06
N HIS A 301 -14.96 6.66 -21.15
CA HIS A 301 -14.27 7.67 -21.94
C HIS A 301 -15.27 8.69 -22.51
N LEU A 302 -16.40 8.19 -23.03
CA LEU A 302 -17.47 9.04 -23.57
C LEU A 302 -18.05 10.01 -22.51
N PHE A 303 -18.20 9.55 -21.27
CA PHE A 303 -18.63 10.43 -20.17
C PHE A 303 -17.60 11.52 -19.86
N LEU A 304 -16.31 11.16 -19.84
CA LEU A 304 -15.24 12.10 -19.54
C LEU A 304 -15.07 13.16 -20.65
N ASN A 305 -15.23 12.75 -21.91
CA ASN A 305 -15.25 13.66 -23.05
C ASN A 305 -16.28 14.78 -22.84
N ASP A 306 -17.49 14.42 -22.43
CA ASP A 306 -18.60 15.35 -22.26
C ASP A 306 -18.54 16.17 -20.96
N ALA A 307 -17.62 15.87 -20.04
CA ALA A 307 -17.51 16.56 -18.76
C ALA A 307 -17.24 18.06 -18.93
N GLN A 308 -17.98 18.91 -18.21
CA GLN A 308 -17.93 20.37 -18.34
C GLN A 308 -17.53 21.10 -17.05
N SER A 309 -16.94 20.42 -16.05
CA SER A 309 -16.51 21.11 -14.83
C SER A 309 -15.39 22.10 -15.12
N ASP A 310 -15.53 23.34 -14.63
CA ASP A 310 -14.52 24.41 -14.76
C ASP A 310 -13.19 24.07 -14.08
N TYR A 311 -13.20 23.15 -13.11
CA TYR A 311 -11.98 22.71 -12.43
C TYR A 311 -11.21 21.65 -13.23
N LEU A 312 -11.87 20.96 -14.17
CA LEU A 312 -11.29 19.83 -14.88
C LEU A 312 -10.37 20.32 -16.01
N LYS A 313 -9.05 20.31 -15.75
CA LYS A 313 -8.04 20.71 -16.73
C LYS A 313 -7.54 19.52 -17.55
N ASN A 314 -7.39 18.35 -16.93
CA ASN A 314 -6.80 17.17 -17.55
C ASN A 314 -7.84 16.03 -17.66
N LYS A 315 -8.17 15.68 -18.91
CA LYS A 315 -8.98 14.49 -19.25
C LYS A 315 -8.07 13.42 -19.84
N ILE A 316 -7.88 12.33 -19.11
CA ILE A 316 -6.99 11.24 -19.53
C ILE A 316 -7.78 9.96 -19.76
N TYR A 317 -7.51 9.31 -20.89
CA TYR A 317 -8.25 8.17 -21.39
C TYR A 317 -7.36 6.93 -21.38
N PHE A 318 -7.51 6.09 -20.36
CA PHE A 318 -6.69 4.92 -20.16
C PHE A 318 -7.38 3.67 -20.73
N PHE A 319 -6.87 3.21 -21.88
CA PHE A 319 -7.28 2.01 -22.59
C PHE A 319 -6.66 0.77 -21.94
N HIS A 320 -7.52 -0.04 -21.30
CA HIS A 320 -7.13 -1.27 -20.61
C HIS A 320 -7.62 -2.53 -21.31
N CYS A 321 -8.64 -2.42 -22.17
CA CYS A 321 -9.21 -3.56 -22.87
C CYS A 321 -8.27 -4.04 -23.99
N PRO A 322 -7.92 -5.34 -24.02
CA PRO A 322 -7.25 -5.93 -25.17
C PRO A 322 -8.15 -5.87 -26.42
N VAL A 323 -7.54 -5.57 -27.57
CA VAL A 323 -8.24 -5.46 -28.87
C VAL A 323 -9.05 -6.72 -29.18
N GLU A 324 -8.53 -7.91 -28.85
CA GLU A 324 -9.13 -9.20 -29.20
C GLU A 324 -10.52 -9.41 -28.60
N ILE A 325 -10.80 -8.75 -27.47
CA ILE A 325 -12.10 -8.85 -26.78
C ILE A 325 -12.87 -7.53 -26.82
N PHE A 326 -12.35 -6.50 -27.48
CA PHE A 326 -12.86 -5.14 -27.42
C PHE A 326 -14.33 -5.06 -27.85
N GLU A 327 -14.68 -5.53 -29.06
CA GLU A 327 -16.07 -5.52 -29.55
C GLU A 327 -17.00 -6.41 -28.71
N GLY A 328 -16.46 -7.49 -28.13
CA GLY A 328 -17.23 -8.35 -27.23
C GLY A 328 -17.56 -7.68 -25.89
N VAL A 329 -16.67 -6.81 -25.38
CA VAL A 329 -16.86 -6.07 -24.12
C VAL A 329 -17.63 -4.78 -24.34
N PHE A 330 -17.33 -4.06 -25.42
CA PHE A 330 -17.89 -2.75 -25.74
C PHE A 330 -18.55 -2.71 -27.13
N PRO A 331 -19.68 -3.41 -27.30
CA PRO A 331 -20.30 -3.54 -28.61
C PRO A 331 -20.69 -2.18 -29.19
N HIS A 332 -20.28 -1.92 -30.43
CA HIS A 332 -20.62 -0.71 -31.19
C HIS A 332 -20.13 0.62 -30.60
N ILE A 333 -19.15 0.61 -29.68
CA ILE A 333 -18.66 1.84 -29.06
C ILE A 333 -17.75 2.65 -29.99
N LEU A 334 -17.05 1.97 -30.91
CA LEU A 334 -15.95 2.54 -31.71
C LEU A 334 -16.34 3.82 -32.49
N PRO A 335 -17.52 3.91 -33.16
CA PRO A 335 -17.93 5.14 -33.83
C PRO A 335 -18.09 6.33 -32.90
N GLU A 336 -18.50 6.11 -31.64
CA GLU A 336 -18.63 7.19 -30.65
C GLU A 336 -17.26 7.60 -30.11
N LEU A 337 -16.34 6.65 -29.87
CA LEU A 337 -14.95 6.97 -29.49
C LEU A 337 -14.22 7.77 -30.56
N ASN A 338 -14.47 7.48 -31.84
CA ASN A 338 -13.94 8.25 -32.98
C ASN A 338 -14.47 9.69 -33.07
N ARG A 339 -15.52 10.04 -32.32
CA ARG A 339 -16.04 11.41 -32.23
C ARG A 339 -15.51 12.18 -31.03
N CYS A 340 -14.87 11.52 -30.06
CA CYS A 340 -14.32 12.19 -28.89
C CYS A 340 -13.13 13.10 -29.26
N ASP A 341 -12.93 14.19 -28.54
CA ASP A 341 -11.69 14.97 -28.61
C ASP A 341 -10.74 14.45 -27.52
N ILE A 342 -9.99 13.39 -27.83
CA ILE A 342 -9.06 12.78 -26.88
C ILE A 342 -7.74 13.54 -26.95
N ASP A 343 -7.46 14.35 -25.95
CA ASP A 343 -6.17 15.02 -25.83
C ASP A 343 -5.06 14.04 -25.40
N LYS A 344 -5.26 13.37 -24.25
CA LYS A 344 -4.26 12.48 -23.65
C LYS A 344 -4.76 11.04 -23.53
N ALA A 345 -4.24 10.14 -24.35
CA ALA A 345 -4.48 8.70 -24.24
C ALA A 345 -3.38 8.00 -23.42
N VAL A 346 -3.73 6.93 -22.74
CA VAL A 346 -2.79 6.03 -22.05
C VAL A 346 -3.10 4.60 -22.47
N PHE A 347 -2.08 3.85 -22.84
CA PHE A 347 -2.20 2.43 -23.18
C PHE A 347 -1.37 1.59 -22.21
N VAL A 348 -1.83 0.36 -21.94
CA VAL A 348 -1.07 -0.59 -21.11
C VAL A 348 0.19 -1.04 -21.84
N THR A 349 0.08 -1.43 -23.12
CA THR A 349 1.21 -1.89 -23.94
C THR A 349 1.17 -1.25 -25.34
N GLU A 350 2.35 -1.12 -25.97
CA GLU A 350 2.45 -0.62 -27.34
C GLU A 350 1.82 -1.60 -28.34
N THR A 351 1.96 -2.91 -28.10
CA THR A 351 1.31 -3.95 -28.91
C THR A 351 -0.20 -3.78 -28.97
N ASN A 352 -0.85 -3.50 -27.83
CA ASN A 352 -2.30 -3.27 -27.81
C ASN A 352 -2.68 -2.02 -28.61
N ARG A 353 -1.89 -0.94 -28.47
CA ARG A 353 -2.10 0.31 -29.22
C ARG A 353 -1.99 0.10 -30.73
N GLN A 354 -0.98 -0.62 -31.20
CA GLN A 354 -0.80 -0.92 -32.62
C GLN A 354 -1.94 -1.76 -33.18
N LYS A 355 -2.41 -2.77 -32.43
CA LYS A 355 -3.59 -3.54 -32.83
C LYS A 355 -4.86 -2.69 -32.96
N PHE A 356 -5.05 -1.70 -32.07
CA PHE A 356 -6.17 -0.74 -32.21
C PHE A 356 -6.10 0.05 -33.51
N ILE A 357 -4.88 0.36 -33.98
CA ILE A 357 -4.66 1.04 -35.26
C ILE A 357 -4.94 0.09 -36.42
N GLU A 358 -4.38 -1.11 -36.39
CA GLU A 358 -4.46 -2.09 -37.47
C GLU A 358 -5.87 -2.63 -37.67
N GLU A 359 -6.57 -3.00 -36.59
CA GLU A 359 -7.89 -3.63 -36.66
C GLU A 359 -9.03 -2.62 -36.75
N PHE A 360 -8.89 -1.45 -36.11
CA PHE A 360 -9.98 -0.48 -35.97
C PHE A 360 -9.69 0.90 -36.60
N GLY A 361 -8.47 1.15 -37.09
CA GLY A 361 -8.07 2.47 -37.55
C GLY A 361 -8.09 3.53 -36.45
N PHE A 362 -8.03 3.13 -35.17
CA PHE A 362 -8.22 4.04 -34.04
C PHE A 362 -6.96 4.84 -33.75
N GLN A 363 -6.93 6.09 -34.23
CA GLN A 363 -5.86 7.07 -33.99
C GLN A 363 -6.39 8.42 -33.49
N ASN A 364 -7.62 8.42 -32.97
CA ASN A 364 -8.28 9.65 -32.53
C ASN A 364 -7.78 10.09 -31.15
N TYR A 365 -6.51 10.49 -31.06
CA TYR A 365 -5.90 11.08 -29.87
C TYR A 365 -4.73 12.00 -30.24
N LYS A 366 -4.57 13.12 -29.54
CA LYS A 366 -3.48 14.08 -29.82
C LYS A 366 -2.14 13.59 -29.28
N ARG A 367 -2.14 13.02 -28.08
CA ARG A 367 -0.96 12.52 -27.37
C ARG A 367 -1.23 11.14 -26.80
N HIS A 368 -0.18 10.34 -26.64
CA HIS A 368 -0.26 9.05 -25.98
C HIS A 368 1.00 8.73 -25.20
N ILE A 369 0.84 7.90 -24.16
CA ILE A 369 1.93 7.19 -23.50
C ILE A 369 1.58 5.72 -23.31
N VAL A 370 2.61 4.87 -23.25
CA VAL A 370 2.48 3.46 -22.85
C VAL A 370 3.00 3.33 -21.42
N LEU A 371 2.10 3.14 -20.45
CA LEU A 371 2.46 3.21 -19.04
C LEU A 371 2.87 1.85 -18.45
N GLY A 372 2.24 0.75 -18.89
CA GLY A 372 2.38 -0.57 -18.25
C GLY A 372 1.47 -0.75 -17.03
N ASN A 373 1.67 -1.86 -16.31
CA ASN A 373 1.04 -2.12 -15.02
C ASN A 373 2.10 -2.09 -13.90
N CYS A 374 1.68 -1.83 -12.67
CA CYS A 374 2.54 -1.89 -11.48
C CYS A 374 1.91 -2.73 -10.35
N LEU A 375 2.74 -3.05 -9.35
CA LEU A 375 2.34 -3.76 -8.13
C LEU A 375 2.13 -2.82 -6.94
N GLU A 376 1.07 -3.09 -6.17
CA GLU A 376 0.82 -2.43 -4.87
C GLU A 376 1.93 -2.76 -3.88
N SER A 377 2.22 -1.87 -2.94
CA SER A 377 3.23 -2.06 -1.90
C SER A 377 3.03 -3.36 -1.11
N SER A 378 1.78 -3.69 -0.81
CA SER A 378 1.38 -4.91 -0.09
C SER A 378 1.72 -6.22 -0.81
N ARG A 379 2.04 -6.14 -2.11
CA ARG A 379 2.35 -7.29 -2.97
C ARG A 379 3.83 -7.46 -3.25
N SER A 380 4.68 -6.56 -2.78
CA SER A 380 6.14 -6.59 -2.96
C SER A 380 6.86 -6.50 -1.62
N VAL A 381 8.11 -6.94 -1.56
CA VAL A 381 9.00 -6.61 -0.43
C VAL A 381 9.86 -5.40 -0.77
N GLU A 382 10.33 -4.69 0.25
CA GLU A 382 11.34 -3.65 0.07
C GLU A 382 12.67 -4.30 -0.35
N ARG A 383 13.43 -3.61 -1.20
CA ARG A 383 14.68 -4.11 -1.80
C ARG A 383 15.71 -4.57 -0.75
N ASP A 384 15.78 -3.87 0.37
CA ASP A 384 16.67 -4.15 1.52
C ASP A 384 16.21 -5.35 2.36
N LYS A 385 14.97 -5.81 2.19
CA LYS A 385 14.39 -6.98 2.88
C LYS A 385 14.49 -8.27 2.06
N ILE A 386 15.06 -8.23 0.86
CA ILE A 386 15.31 -9.43 0.05
C ILE A 386 16.34 -10.31 0.75
N GLN A 387 16.13 -11.62 0.72
CA GLN A 387 17.02 -12.62 1.31
C GLN A 387 17.31 -13.72 0.28
N PRO A 388 18.57 -14.18 0.18
CA PRO A 388 18.91 -15.34 -0.66
C PRO A 388 18.27 -16.61 -0.11
N VAL A 389 18.13 -17.62 -0.97
CA VAL A 389 17.66 -18.96 -0.58
C VAL A 389 18.79 -19.67 0.17
N GLU A 390 18.49 -20.21 1.34
CA GLU A 390 19.46 -21.01 2.11
C GLU A 390 19.58 -22.45 1.55
N GLU A 391 20.73 -23.08 1.75
CA GLU A 391 20.90 -24.50 1.41
C GLU A 391 20.01 -25.39 2.27
N LYS A 392 19.26 -26.28 1.63
CA LYS A 392 18.29 -27.15 2.31
C LYS A 392 18.06 -28.46 1.55
N PRO A 393 17.52 -29.50 2.23
CA PRO A 393 17.36 -30.81 1.62
C PRO A 393 16.31 -30.88 0.51
N VAL A 394 15.32 -29.97 0.50
CA VAL A 394 14.25 -29.93 -0.50
C VAL A 394 13.93 -28.48 -0.86
N TYR A 395 13.88 -28.18 -2.16
CA TYR A 395 13.48 -26.90 -2.72
C TYR A 395 12.03 -26.95 -3.21
N HIS A 396 11.29 -25.88 -2.92
CA HIS A 396 9.89 -25.72 -3.25
C HIS A 396 9.72 -24.61 -4.29
N GLY A 397 9.26 -24.99 -5.48
CA GLY A 397 8.81 -24.07 -6.52
C GLY A 397 7.30 -23.82 -6.41
N ILE A 398 6.86 -22.57 -6.53
CA ILE A 398 5.42 -22.26 -6.61
C ILE A 398 4.97 -22.04 -8.06
N TYR A 399 3.85 -22.63 -8.44
CA TYR A 399 3.20 -22.39 -9.73
C TYR A 399 1.75 -21.94 -9.57
N LEU A 400 1.45 -20.71 -10.00
CA LEU A 400 0.11 -20.12 -9.97
C LEU A 400 -0.62 -20.37 -11.30
N LEU A 401 -1.43 -21.43 -11.37
CA LEU A 401 -2.04 -21.91 -12.61
C LEU A 401 -3.56 -22.05 -12.51
N ARG A 402 -4.29 -21.49 -13.49
CA ARG A 402 -5.71 -21.83 -13.68
C ARG A 402 -5.81 -23.23 -14.30
N LEU A 403 -6.32 -24.20 -13.53
CA LEU A 403 -6.55 -25.57 -13.99
C LEU A 403 -7.79 -25.67 -14.88
N SER A 404 -7.69 -25.18 -16.11
CA SER A 404 -8.80 -25.17 -17.06
C SER A 404 -8.49 -25.90 -18.37
N SER A 405 -9.54 -26.35 -19.08
CA SER A 405 -9.40 -27.17 -20.28
C SER A 405 -8.60 -26.46 -21.39
N ASP A 406 -8.71 -25.14 -21.50
CA ASP A 406 -7.93 -24.31 -22.44
C ASP A 406 -6.44 -24.18 -22.06
N ARG A 407 -6.06 -24.59 -20.85
CA ARG A 407 -4.69 -24.58 -20.32
C ARG A 407 -4.04 -25.96 -20.32
N GLN A 408 -4.66 -26.96 -20.97
CA GLN A 408 -4.14 -28.32 -20.98
C GLN A 408 -2.66 -28.41 -21.40
N PRO A 409 -2.15 -27.71 -22.42
CA PRO A 409 -0.72 -27.77 -22.76
C PRO A 409 0.22 -27.35 -21.61
N ASP A 410 -0.19 -26.36 -20.82
CA ASP A 410 0.58 -25.87 -19.67
C ASP A 410 0.59 -26.94 -18.54
N ILE A 411 -0.52 -27.66 -18.38
CA ILE A 411 -0.68 -28.75 -17.41
C ILE A 411 0.14 -29.98 -17.84
N GLU A 412 0.11 -30.34 -19.12
CA GLU A 412 0.93 -31.44 -19.67
C GLU A 412 2.43 -31.18 -19.45
N ASN A 413 2.87 -29.93 -19.62
CA ASN A 413 4.27 -29.58 -19.43
C ASN A 413 4.72 -29.69 -17.97
N LEU A 414 3.85 -29.31 -17.02
CA LEU A 414 4.09 -29.53 -15.60
C LEU A 414 4.15 -31.03 -15.25
N ILE A 415 3.21 -31.83 -15.76
CA ILE A 415 3.18 -33.29 -15.53
C ILE A 415 4.42 -33.95 -16.13
N GLY A 416 4.83 -33.53 -17.34
CA GLY A 416 6.07 -33.98 -17.96
C GLY A 416 7.31 -33.70 -17.11
N TYR A 417 7.38 -32.56 -16.44
CA TYR A 417 8.46 -32.26 -15.49
C TYR A 417 8.39 -33.16 -14.24
N GLY A 418 7.20 -33.42 -13.70
CA GLY A 418 7.01 -34.38 -12.61
C GLY A 418 7.51 -35.78 -12.96
N CYS A 419 7.13 -36.28 -14.14
CA CYS A 419 7.62 -37.56 -14.66
C CYS A 419 9.15 -37.56 -14.82
N TYR A 420 9.73 -36.46 -15.32
CA TYR A 420 11.19 -36.33 -15.42
C TYR A 420 11.88 -36.46 -14.05
N LEU A 421 11.38 -35.76 -13.01
CA LEU A 421 11.94 -35.86 -11.66
C LEU A 421 11.87 -37.29 -11.11
N ARG A 422 10.72 -37.96 -11.28
CA ARG A 422 10.51 -39.36 -10.88
C ARG A 422 11.47 -40.31 -11.58
N ASP A 423 11.54 -40.22 -12.91
CA ASP A 423 12.32 -41.16 -13.74
C ASP A 423 13.84 -41.03 -13.52
N HIS A 424 14.30 -39.89 -12.98
CA HIS A 424 15.70 -39.63 -12.62
C HIS A 424 15.95 -39.69 -11.10
N ASP A 425 14.97 -40.10 -10.28
CA ASP A 425 15.04 -40.21 -8.82
C ASP A 425 15.47 -38.89 -8.12
N ILE A 426 15.00 -37.74 -8.63
CA ILE A 426 15.31 -36.41 -8.10
C ILE A 426 14.26 -36.03 -7.04
N ARG A 427 14.58 -36.26 -5.76
CA ARG A 427 13.64 -36.07 -4.64
C ARG A 427 13.76 -34.74 -3.89
N ASN A 428 14.72 -33.91 -4.26
CA ASN A 428 15.00 -32.64 -3.58
C ASN A 428 14.26 -31.44 -4.20
N ILE A 429 13.26 -31.67 -5.06
CA ILE A 429 12.45 -30.63 -5.70
C ILE A 429 10.98 -31.00 -5.60
N VAL A 430 10.16 -30.04 -5.17
CA VAL A 430 8.70 -30.14 -5.11
C VAL A 430 8.09 -28.91 -5.77
N ILE A 431 7.05 -29.10 -6.59
CA ILE A 431 6.28 -28.02 -7.20
C ILE A 431 4.90 -27.91 -6.55
N ASP A 432 4.68 -26.82 -5.83
CA ASP A 432 3.42 -26.48 -5.19
C ASP A 432 2.53 -25.68 -6.16
N VAL A 433 1.40 -26.27 -6.55
CA VAL A 433 0.46 -25.74 -7.54
C VAL A 433 -0.74 -25.11 -6.85
N TYR A 434 -0.97 -23.82 -7.12
CA TYR A 434 -2.14 -23.09 -6.67
C TYR A 434 -3.05 -22.71 -7.84
N GLY A 435 -4.29 -23.16 -7.75
CA GLY A 435 -5.40 -22.75 -8.61
C GLY A 435 -6.46 -23.82 -8.75
N ALA A 436 -7.55 -23.46 -9.41
CA ALA A 436 -8.68 -24.35 -9.68
C ALA A 436 -9.37 -23.94 -10.99
N GLY A 437 -10.15 -24.85 -11.55
CA GLY A 437 -10.96 -24.68 -12.75
C GLY A 437 -11.70 -25.95 -13.15
N ASP A 438 -12.23 -25.98 -14.36
CA ASP A 438 -13.00 -27.10 -14.90
C ASP A 438 -12.15 -28.38 -15.12
N TYR A 439 -10.82 -28.26 -15.15
CA TYR A 439 -9.91 -29.39 -15.35
C TYR A 439 -9.29 -29.94 -14.04
N THR A 440 -9.67 -29.39 -12.88
CA THR A 440 -9.04 -29.72 -11.58
C THR A 440 -9.09 -31.21 -11.26
N LYS A 441 -10.23 -31.86 -11.47
CA LYS A 441 -10.39 -33.28 -11.14
C LYS A 441 -9.47 -34.15 -11.99
N THR A 442 -9.48 -33.94 -13.31
CA THR A 442 -8.63 -34.68 -14.25
C THR A 442 -7.15 -34.50 -13.95
N PHE A 443 -6.73 -33.30 -13.55
CA PHE A 443 -5.35 -33.06 -13.10
C PHE A 443 -4.98 -33.89 -11.87
N LEU A 444 -5.83 -33.91 -10.83
CA LEU A 444 -5.59 -34.69 -9.62
C LEU A 444 -5.57 -36.20 -9.88
N ASP A 445 -6.51 -36.70 -10.69
CA ASP A 445 -6.57 -38.11 -11.07
C ASP A 445 -5.26 -38.54 -11.75
N ARG A 446 -4.71 -37.69 -12.63
CA ARG A 446 -3.42 -37.95 -13.30
C ARG A 446 -2.22 -37.93 -12.37
N LEU A 447 -2.17 -37.03 -11.38
CA LEU A 447 -1.07 -37.04 -10.40
C LEU A 447 -1.00 -38.37 -9.64
N VAL A 448 -2.15 -39.01 -9.40
CA VAL A 448 -2.21 -40.33 -8.75
C VAL A 448 -1.86 -41.45 -9.74
N GLU A 449 -2.45 -41.44 -10.93
CA GLU A 449 -2.21 -42.47 -11.96
C GLU A 449 -0.75 -42.52 -12.41
N GLU A 450 -0.07 -41.36 -12.46
CA GLU A 450 1.32 -41.23 -12.85
C GLU A 450 2.30 -41.22 -11.66
N ASP A 451 1.85 -41.48 -10.42
CA ASP A 451 2.69 -41.53 -9.21
C ASP A 451 3.54 -40.26 -9.00
N LEU A 452 2.91 -39.09 -9.14
CA LEU A 452 3.56 -37.77 -9.10
C LEU A 452 3.30 -37.00 -7.81
N THR A 453 2.56 -37.58 -6.85
CA THR A 453 2.14 -36.89 -5.62
C THR A 453 3.28 -36.49 -4.70
N ASP A 454 4.47 -37.11 -4.83
CA ASP A 454 5.67 -36.75 -4.07
C ASP A 454 6.43 -35.57 -4.69
N TYR A 455 6.13 -35.21 -5.94
CA TYR A 455 6.84 -34.16 -6.71
C TYR A 455 5.97 -32.94 -6.96
N ILE A 456 4.64 -33.12 -7.03
CA ILE A 456 3.67 -32.06 -7.33
C ILE A 456 2.57 -32.06 -6.28
N HIS A 457 2.41 -30.94 -5.58
CA HIS A 457 1.37 -30.78 -4.58
C HIS A 457 0.30 -29.77 -5.04
N HIS A 458 -0.98 -30.12 -4.92
CA HIS A 458 -2.08 -29.21 -5.22
C HIS A 458 -2.63 -28.57 -3.94
N HIS A 459 -2.69 -27.24 -3.90
CA HIS A 459 -3.15 -26.46 -2.73
C HIS A 459 -4.48 -25.74 -2.95
N GLY A 460 -5.16 -25.97 -4.07
CA GLY A 460 -6.37 -25.23 -4.43
C GLY A 460 -6.12 -23.74 -4.71
N SER A 461 -7.16 -22.91 -4.62
CA SER A 461 -7.04 -21.47 -4.92
C SER A 461 -6.58 -20.65 -3.71
N THR A 462 -5.61 -19.76 -3.92
CA THR A 462 -5.20 -18.78 -2.90
C THR A 462 -5.75 -17.38 -3.18
N ALA A 463 -6.12 -16.66 -2.12
CA ALA A 463 -6.46 -15.24 -2.18
C ALA A 463 -5.24 -14.33 -1.93
N ASN A 464 -4.09 -14.90 -1.56
CA ASN A 464 -2.86 -14.20 -1.20
C ASN A 464 -1.64 -14.80 -1.91
N GLY A 465 -1.62 -14.72 -3.24
CA GLY A 465 -0.51 -15.19 -4.08
C GLY A 465 0.87 -14.68 -3.60
N PRO A 466 1.07 -13.37 -3.39
CA PRO A 466 2.34 -12.83 -2.91
C PRO A 466 2.78 -13.39 -1.55
N GLY A 467 1.83 -13.65 -0.65
CA GLY A 467 2.13 -14.28 0.64
C GLY A 467 2.61 -15.72 0.50
N GLU A 468 2.04 -16.49 -0.44
CA GLU A 468 2.52 -17.83 -0.74
C GLU A 468 3.88 -17.79 -1.45
N ILE A 469 4.07 -16.92 -2.44
CA ILE A 469 5.37 -16.73 -3.13
C ILE A 469 6.52 -16.54 -2.12
N ARG A 470 6.31 -15.71 -1.09
CA ARG A 470 7.35 -15.45 -0.06
C ARG A 470 7.78 -16.69 0.72
N LYS A 471 6.91 -17.70 0.85
CA LYS A 471 7.19 -18.95 1.58
C LYS A 471 7.94 -19.99 0.73
N HIS A 472 7.98 -19.81 -0.58
CA HIS A 472 8.63 -20.73 -1.53
C HIS A 472 10.02 -20.19 -1.92
N ASP A 473 10.81 -21.01 -2.59
CA ASP A 473 12.20 -20.66 -2.94
C ASP A 473 12.30 -19.99 -4.30
N ALA A 474 11.46 -20.42 -5.22
CA ALA A 474 11.37 -19.88 -6.57
C ALA A 474 9.92 -19.91 -7.06
N VAL A 475 9.62 -19.04 -8.02
CA VAL A 475 8.41 -19.15 -8.83
C VAL A 475 8.76 -19.97 -10.07
N VAL A 476 7.94 -20.96 -10.40
CA VAL A 476 8.11 -21.79 -11.60
C VAL A 476 6.84 -21.71 -12.43
N ASP A 477 6.99 -21.47 -13.74
CA ASP A 477 5.86 -21.27 -14.65
C ASP A 477 6.04 -22.06 -15.95
N PHE A 478 5.16 -23.05 -16.12
CA PHE A 478 5.19 -23.98 -17.26
C PHE A 478 4.33 -23.50 -18.44
N SER A 479 3.80 -22.27 -18.41
CA SER A 479 2.83 -21.79 -19.40
C SER A 479 3.47 -21.47 -20.75
N LEU A 480 2.93 -22.08 -21.81
CA LEU A 480 3.37 -21.85 -23.19
C LEU A 480 2.73 -20.59 -23.79
N ASN A 481 1.57 -20.19 -23.28
CA ASN A 481 0.84 -18.99 -23.72
C ASN A 481 0.47 -18.11 -22.52
N HIS A 482 1.11 -16.96 -22.36
CA HIS A 482 0.80 -16.02 -21.28
C HIS A 482 0.84 -14.57 -21.80
N SER A 483 -0.17 -13.75 -21.44
CA SER A 483 -0.35 -12.42 -22.03
C SER A 483 0.41 -11.26 -21.35
N PHE A 484 0.72 -11.34 -20.04
CA PHE A 484 1.40 -10.23 -19.34
C PHE A 484 2.42 -10.64 -18.25
N GLY A 485 2.38 -11.86 -17.71
CA GLY A 485 3.40 -12.33 -16.77
C GLY A 485 3.37 -11.71 -15.36
N MET A 486 2.19 -11.39 -14.79
CA MET A 486 2.08 -10.87 -13.41
C MET A 486 2.80 -11.73 -12.35
N PRO A 487 2.73 -13.07 -12.39
CA PRO A 487 3.49 -13.91 -11.45
C PRO A 487 5.00 -13.71 -11.53
N TYR A 488 5.53 -13.32 -12.69
CA TYR A 488 6.97 -13.07 -12.90
C TYR A 488 7.39 -11.80 -12.17
N ILE A 489 6.61 -10.72 -12.33
CA ILE A 489 6.81 -9.47 -11.60
C ILE A 489 6.65 -9.73 -10.10
N GLU A 490 5.59 -10.43 -9.67
CA GLU A 490 5.36 -10.74 -8.25
C GLU A 490 6.49 -11.60 -7.65
N GLY A 491 7.04 -12.57 -8.40
CA GLY A 491 8.17 -13.39 -7.96
C GLY A 491 9.41 -12.55 -7.66
N ILE A 492 9.90 -11.82 -8.65
CA ILE A 492 11.10 -10.99 -8.52
C ILE A 492 10.90 -9.90 -7.47
N MET A 493 9.74 -9.22 -7.45
CA MET A 493 9.43 -8.16 -6.48
C MET A 493 9.19 -8.70 -5.05
N ASN A 494 9.12 -10.02 -4.85
CA ASN A 494 9.16 -10.66 -3.53
C ASN A 494 10.51 -11.30 -3.21
N GLY A 495 11.55 -10.98 -3.99
CA GLY A 495 12.91 -11.46 -3.78
C GLY A 495 13.14 -12.91 -4.19
N LYS A 496 12.26 -13.48 -5.03
CA LYS A 496 12.37 -14.88 -5.48
C LYS A 496 12.82 -14.93 -6.93
N MET A 497 13.72 -15.85 -7.25
CA MET A 497 14.03 -16.15 -8.64
C MET A 497 12.79 -16.75 -9.32
N VAL A 498 12.64 -16.48 -10.61
CA VAL A 498 11.55 -16.98 -11.43
C VAL A 498 12.14 -17.82 -12.56
N PHE A 499 11.59 -19.01 -12.77
CA PHE A 499 11.89 -19.87 -13.90
C PHE A 499 10.62 -20.07 -14.74
N CYS A 500 10.63 -19.66 -16.00
CA CYS A 500 9.44 -19.64 -16.85
C CYS A 500 9.71 -20.13 -18.26
N MET A 501 8.68 -20.66 -18.92
CA MET A 501 8.75 -20.97 -20.35
C MET A 501 8.80 -19.69 -21.19
N GLU A 502 9.40 -19.79 -22.37
CA GLU A 502 9.47 -18.67 -23.31
C GLU A 502 8.11 -18.48 -24.02
N ASN A 503 7.43 -17.36 -23.73
CA ASN A 503 6.12 -16.98 -24.26
C ASN A 503 6.04 -15.45 -24.41
N GLN A 504 4.92 -14.91 -24.91
CA GLN A 504 4.78 -13.46 -25.13
C GLN A 504 4.99 -12.63 -23.85
N GLY A 505 4.35 -13.01 -22.74
CA GLY A 505 4.46 -12.32 -21.46
C GLY A 505 5.83 -12.46 -20.82
N SER A 506 6.48 -13.63 -20.91
CA SER A 506 7.83 -13.79 -20.36
C SER A 506 8.88 -13.06 -21.19
N LYS A 507 8.68 -12.87 -22.50
CA LYS A 507 9.52 -11.98 -23.32
C LYS A 507 9.38 -10.51 -22.94
N GLU A 508 8.18 -10.09 -22.54
CA GLU A 508 7.96 -8.71 -22.11
C GLU A 508 8.64 -8.43 -20.76
N VAL A 509 8.47 -9.32 -19.77
CA VAL A 509 8.92 -9.07 -18.40
C VAL A 509 10.37 -9.54 -18.16
N MET A 510 10.77 -10.69 -18.71
CA MET A 510 12.00 -11.38 -18.33
C MET A 510 13.13 -11.29 -19.36
N ALA A 511 12.98 -10.52 -20.44
CA ALA A 511 14.00 -10.44 -21.51
C ALA A 511 15.39 -10.00 -21.01
N ARG A 512 15.44 -9.20 -19.94
CA ARG A 512 16.69 -8.74 -19.31
C ARG A 512 17.24 -9.70 -18.25
N ILE A 513 16.59 -10.84 -18.03
CA ILE A 513 16.96 -11.88 -17.07
C ILE A 513 17.00 -13.23 -17.82
N PRO A 514 18.01 -13.49 -18.66
CA PRO A 514 18.05 -14.69 -19.52
C PRO A 514 18.08 -16.01 -18.73
N GLU A 515 18.62 -15.98 -17.51
CA GLU A 515 18.66 -17.10 -16.54
C GLU A 515 17.25 -17.61 -16.18
N ALA A 516 16.22 -16.77 -16.33
CA ALA A 516 14.84 -17.11 -16.00
C ALA A 516 14.18 -18.07 -16.99
N TYR A 517 14.72 -18.25 -18.20
CA TYR A 517 14.06 -19.09 -19.20
C TYR A 517 14.39 -20.56 -19.02
N ILE A 518 13.36 -21.40 -18.97
CA ILE A 518 13.48 -22.86 -18.96
C ILE A 518 13.84 -23.35 -20.37
N ARG A 519 14.96 -24.07 -20.50
CA ARG A 519 15.42 -24.64 -21.78
C ARG A 519 15.14 -26.13 -21.92
N SER A 520 15.12 -26.85 -20.80
CA SER A 520 14.77 -28.27 -20.70
C SER A 520 14.40 -28.59 -19.25
N TYR A 521 13.90 -29.80 -19.00
CA TYR A 521 13.68 -30.28 -17.64
C TYR A 521 14.99 -30.43 -16.85
N GLU A 522 16.07 -30.89 -17.50
CA GLU A 522 17.40 -30.93 -16.90
C GLU A 522 17.90 -29.54 -16.49
N ASP A 523 17.75 -28.55 -17.37
CA ASP A 523 18.10 -27.15 -17.11
C ASP A 523 17.32 -26.58 -15.91
N LEU A 524 16.01 -26.81 -15.85
CA LEU A 524 15.19 -26.38 -14.71
C LEU A 524 15.63 -27.05 -13.40
N THR A 525 15.92 -28.36 -13.43
CA THR A 525 16.41 -29.10 -12.25
C THR A 525 17.71 -28.49 -11.73
N GLN A 526 18.70 -28.27 -12.60
CA GLN A 526 19.98 -27.70 -12.22
C GLN A 526 19.81 -26.27 -11.65
N LYS A 527 18.97 -25.46 -12.29
CA LYS A 527 18.64 -24.11 -11.83
C LYS A 527 18.03 -24.09 -10.43
N ILE A 528 17.02 -24.93 -10.17
CA ILE A 528 16.40 -25.02 -8.83
C ILE A 528 17.41 -25.49 -7.78
N GLN A 529 18.22 -26.50 -8.08
CA GLN A 529 19.24 -27.00 -7.15
C GLN A 529 20.35 -25.98 -6.87
N SER A 530 20.59 -25.07 -7.83
CA SER A 530 21.57 -23.99 -7.70
C SER A 530 21.03 -22.73 -7.00
N LEU A 531 19.78 -22.70 -6.54
CA LEU A 531 19.19 -21.51 -5.89
C LEU A 531 20.05 -20.90 -4.76
N PRO A 532 20.71 -21.68 -3.87
CA PRO A 532 21.58 -21.11 -2.83
C PRO A 532 22.82 -20.39 -3.36
N SER A 533 23.20 -20.63 -4.61
CA SER A 533 24.33 -19.94 -5.25
C SER A 533 23.96 -18.54 -5.77
N ILE A 534 22.66 -18.23 -5.87
CA ILE A 534 22.21 -16.89 -6.28
C ILE A 534 22.43 -15.92 -5.12
N THR A 535 23.34 -14.97 -5.32
CA THR A 535 23.71 -13.99 -4.30
C THR A 535 22.61 -12.97 -4.06
N LEU A 536 22.65 -12.31 -2.89
CA LEU A 536 21.77 -11.18 -2.58
C LEU A 536 21.90 -10.06 -3.62
N GLU A 537 23.12 -9.78 -4.07
CA GLU A 537 23.40 -8.75 -5.10
C GLU A 537 22.72 -9.08 -6.43
N GLN A 538 22.75 -10.35 -6.86
CA GLN A 538 22.04 -10.80 -8.06
C GLN A 538 20.53 -10.66 -7.92
N LEU A 539 19.94 -11.11 -6.81
CA LEU A 539 18.49 -10.96 -6.57
C LEU A 539 18.07 -9.49 -6.54
N GLN A 540 18.86 -8.63 -5.90
CA GLN A 540 18.61 -7.18 -5.89
C GLN A 540 18.77 -6.57 -7.28
N SER A 541 19.72 -7.01 -8.09
CA SER A 541 19.85 -6.57 -9.48
C SER A 541 18.63 -6.95 -10.32
N TYR A 542 18.09 -8.17 -10.17
CA TYR A 542 16.85 -8.57 -10.83
C TYR A 542 15.66 -7.74 -10.35
N TYR A 543 15.59 -7.46 -9.05
CA TYR A 543 14.59 -6.55 -8.49
C TYR A 543 14.64 -5.17 -9.12
N ASP A 544 15.85 -4.61 -9.28
CA ASP A 544 16.06 -3.29 -9.88
C ASP A 544 15.61 -3.28 -11.36
N ILE A 545 15.96 -4.30 -12.14
CA ILE A 545 15.54 -4.46 -13.54
C ILE A 545 14.01 -4.43 -13.68
N ILE A 546 13.30 -5.18 -12.83
CA ILE A 546 11.84 -5.22 -12.84
C ILE A 546 11.26 -3.90 -12.30
N SER A 547 11.86 -3.31 -11.27
CA SER A 547 11.42 -2.06 -10.67
C SER A 547 11.53 -0.85 -11.60
N GLU A 548 12.56 -0.82 -12.46
CA GLU A 548 12.72 0.23 -13.47
C GLU A 548 11.50 0.34 -14.40
N THR A 549 10.82 -0.78 -14.67
CA THR A 549 9.69 -0.81 -15.60
C THR A 549 8.34 -0.91 -14.91
N TYR A 550 8.26 -1.62 -13.79
CA TYR A 550 6.99 -2.02 -13.16
C TYR A 550 6.81 -1.51 -11.73
N SER A 551 7.75 -0.71 -11.20
CA SER A 551 7.54 -0.07 -9.90
C SER A 551 6.50 1.05 -10.01
N ARG A 552 5.65 1.14 -8.99
CA ARG A 552 4.63 2.19 -8.89
C ARG A 552 5.23 3.59 -8.82
N GLN A 553 6.45 3.73 -8.28
CA GLN A 553 7.14 5.03 -8.20
C GLN A 553 7.52 5.55 -9.58
N VAL A 554 8.14 4.70 -10.41
CA VAL A 554 8.51 5.08 -11.78
C VAL A 554 7.26 5.35 -12.62
N LEU A 555 6.23 4.51 -12.50
CA LEU A 555 4.97 4.74 -13.23
C LEU A 555 4.25 6.02 -12.76
N ALA A 556 4.30 6.33 -11.47
CA ALA A 556 3.77 7.59 -10.93
C ALA A 556 4.53 8.80 -11.51
N ASP A 557 5.86 8.76 -11.57
CA ASP A 557 6.66 9.84 -12.17
C ASP A 557 6.34 10.03 -13.65
N ARG A 558 6.20 8.94 -14.40
CA ARG A 558 5.86 8.98 -15.83
C ARG A 558 4.46 9.54 -16.08
N ILE A 559 3.45 9.12 -15.32
CA ILE A 559 2.09 9.66 -15.49
C ILE A 559 2.02 11.12 -15.04
N LEU A 560 2.75 11.53 -14.00
CA LEU A 560 2.80 12.92 -13.55
C LEU A 560 3.48 13.83 -14.57
N ALA A 561 4.59 13.39 -15.16
CA ALA A 561 5.23 14.09 -16.27
C ALA A 561 4.22 14.30 -17.40
N TYR A 562 3.50 13.24 -17.78
CA TYR A 562 2.49 13.30 -18.83
C TYR A 562 1.26 14.17 -18.48
N ILE A 563 0.81 14.17 -17.24
CA ILE A 563 -0.25 15.07 -16.75
C ILE A 563 0.20 16.52 -16.90
N ASN A 564 1.44 16.83 -16.52
CA ASN A 564 1.99 18.18 -16.50
C ASN A 564 2.58 18.64 -17.85
N GLU A 565 2.61 17.78 -18.87
CA GLU A 565 2.97 18.19 -20.23
C GLU A 565 2.00 19.28 -20.72
N PRO A 566 2.54 20.45 -21.15
CA PRO A 566 1.76 21.63 -21.51
C PRO A 566 0.82 21.43 -22.70
#